data_AF-A0A935EGQ8-F1
#
_entry.id   AF-A0A935EGQ8-F1
#
_cell.length_a   1.000
_cell.length_b   1.000
_cell.length_c   1.000
_cell.angle_alpha   90.00
_cell.angle_beta   90.00
_cell.angle_gamma   90.00
#
_symmetry.space_group_name_H-M   'P 1'
#
loop_
_entity.id
_entity.type
_entity.pdbx_description
1 polymer ?
#
loop_
_entity_poly.entity_id
_entity_poly.type
_entity_poly.pdbx_seq_one_letter_code
_entity_poly.pdbx_strand_id
1 'polypeptide(L)'
;MKSNLRQKLSISVLSLGAVATFFVADASAQRNRDKGKPDEQKNERRNDSPRADQQNNQRRDDQARQAEQQRQAREQQQSSQQQNDQRRRDDQNRQAEYQRQQRSQQQNDQRRRDEQNRQAEQQRQQRDRQQYEQRTRNDQAQAEQRRRAEQDRDNGSREQQQAEQRRREEQQRLERSRQNQNQNVRQNPRQNPDRNSWNERHQRLDRNQQQQLQQQRYNQYNQQWGNWQNISKDRYRQLEQQRRMNYLRYQQQYWERIRRDQQRLQQARYYDNYYNNYRYNRGGQYYYTSQYGAQMLRQALENGYEQGFYAGQADRQDNWGGNYSSSYGYQDAGYGYDSYYVSYSEYNHYFREGFRRGYEDGYYGRNQYGRNSGGRYSILGAVIGTILDIVVD
;
A
#
# COMPACT_ATOMS: atom_id res chain seq x y z
N MET A 1 8.87 54.13 8.78
CA MET A 1 7.94 53.10 8.26
C MET A 1 8.39 51.75 8.79
N LYS A 2 7.48 51.02 9.44
CA LYS A 2 7.77 49.90 10.36
C LYS A 2 8.11 48.61 9.59
N SER A 3 9.23 47.99 9.98
CA SER A 3 9.63 46.62 9.66
C SER A 3 8.67 45.60 10.28
N ASN A 4 8.39 44.49 9.60
CA ASN A 4 8.00 43.24 10.27
C ASN A 4 8.41 42.00 9.46
N LEU A 5 9.42 41.31 10.00
CA LEU A 5 9.68 39.87 9.83
C LEU A 5 8.43 39.06 10.23
N ARG A 6 8.12 37.98 9.52
CA ARG A 6 7.56 36.76 10.13
C ARG A 6 8.10 35.50 9.47
N GLN A 7 8.36 34.53 10.34
CA GLN A 7 9.25 33.39 10.20
C GLN A 7 8.59 32.18 9.53
N LYS A 8 9.44 31.35 8.91
CA LYS A 8 9.16 29.99 8.46
C LYS A 8 9.03 29.08 9.68
N LEU A 9 7.93 28.32 9.78
CA LEU A 9 7.76 27.25 10.76
C LEU A 9 8.13 25.92 10.10
N SER A 10 9.30 25.41 10.45
CA SER A 10 9.78 24.06 10.17
C SER A 10 9.22 23.12 11.24
N ILE A 11 8.34 22.20 10.87
CA ILE A 11 7.89 21.13 11.80
C ILE A 11 8.86 19.96 11.63
N SER A 12 9.87 19.92 12.50
CA SER A 12 10.75 18.77 12.67
C SER A 12 10.07 17.76 13.59
N VAL A 13 9.65 16.62 13.05
CA VAL A 13 9.18 15.49 13.86
C VAL A 13 10.42 14.69 14.29
N LEU A 14 10.77 14.84 15.57
CA LEU A 14 11.79 14.07 16.27
C LEU A 14 11.35 12.61 16.38
N SER A 15 12.11 11.72 15.74
CA SER A 15 12.06 10.27 15.91
C SER A 15 12.74 9.87 17.22
N LEU A 16 11.95 9.51 18.24
CA LEU A 16 12.41 8.83 19.44
C LEU A 16 12.42 7.32 19.19
N GLY A 17 13.60 6.77 18.87
CA GLY A 17 13.86 5.33 18.85
C GLY A 17 14.94 5.02 19.87
N ALA A 18 14.54 4.66 21.09
CA ALA A 18 15.43 4.16 22.13
C ALA A 18 15.80 2.70 21.84
N VAL A 19 17.11 2.41 21.75
CA VAL A 19 17.63 1.04 21.81
C VAL A 19 18.62 1.00 22.96
N ALA A 20 18.20 0.35 24.06
CA ALA A 20 19.05 0.03 25.19
C ALA A 20 19.66 -1.36 24.95
N THR A 21 20.99 -1.44 24.92
CA THR A 21 21.73 -2.71 25.00
C THR A 21 22.57 -2.69 26.27
N PHE A 22 22.16 -3.50 27.24
CA PHE A 22 22.98 -3.86 28.41
C PHE A 22 23.90 -5.02 28.04
N PHE A 23 25.20 -4.87 28.27
CA PHE A 23 26.12 -5.98 28.43
C PHE A 23 26.87 -5.75 29.75
N VAL A 24 26.61 -6.61 30.74
CA VAL A 24 27.44 -6.80 31.93
C VAL A 24 27.97 -8.22 31.83
N ALA A 25 29.29 -8.36 31.71
CA ALA A 25 29.97 -9.63 31.87
C ALA A 25 30.79 -9.54 33.16
N ASP A 26 30.35 -10.30 34.15
CA ASP A 26 31.00 -10.53 35.44
C ASP A 26 31.94 -11.73 35.29
N ALA A 27 33.18 -11.60 35.72
CA ALA A 27 34.15 -12.69 35.75
C ALA A 27 34.99 -12.60 37.02
N SER A 28 34.51 -13.25 38.08
CA SER A 28 35.27 -13.54 39.28
C SER A 28 35.36 -15.05 39.48
N ALA A 29 36.56 -15.60 39.33
CA ALA A 29 36.88 -16.95 39.76
C ALA A 29 38.39 -17.06 39.97
N GLN A 30 38.82 -17.34 41.21
CA GLN A 30 39.62 -18.52 41.50
C GLN A 30 39.86 -18.70 43.00
N ARG A 31 39.41 -19.86 43.48
CA ARG A 31 39.63 -20.42 44.81
C ARG A 31 40.89 -21.28 44.83
N ASN A 32 41.54 -21.25 45.98
CA ASN A 32 42.63 -22.12 46.45
C ASN A 32 42.32 -23.63 46.45
N ARG A 33 43.38 -24.42 46.30
CA ARG A 33 43.63 -25.78 46.85
C ARG A 33 45.11 -26.13 46.55
N ASP A 34 45.90 -26.90 47.29
CA ASP A 34 46.00 -27.43 48.67
C ASP A 34 47.22 -28.41 48.63
N LYS A 35 47.72 -28.83 49.80
CA LYS A 35 48.71 -29.92 50.10
C LYS A 35 50.19 -29.52 50.03
N GLY A 36 51.06 -29.83 51.00
CA GLY A 36 50.97 -30.64 52.21
C GLY A 36 52.39 -31.16 52.54
N LYS A 37 52.73 -31.30 53.84
CA LYS A 37 53.71 -32.24 54.44
C LYS A 37 54.06 -31.79 55.88
N PRO A 38 54.04 -32.68 56.89
CA PRO A 38 54.74 -32.48 58.14
C PRO A 38 56.00 -33.35 58.22
N ASP A 39 57.11 -32.77 58.69
CA ASP A 39 58.35 -33.47 58.98
C ASP A 39 58.34 -34.03 60.42
N GLU A 40 58.80 -35.27 60.52
CA GLU A 40 59.18 -35.95 61.76
C GLU A 40 60.50 -35.39 62.29
N GLN A 41 60.62 -35.17 63.61
CA GLN A 41 61.91 -35.30 64.27
C GLN A 41 61.81 -35.74 65.73
N LYS A 42 62.78 -36.57 66.08
CA LYS A 42 62.96 -37.43 67.26
C LYS A 42 63.36 -36.68 68.54
N ASN A 43 62.92 -37.28 69.66
CA ASN A 43 63.58 -37.51 70.97
C ASN A 43 64.53 -36.45 71.56
N GLU A 44 64.28 -36.12 72.84
CA GLU A 44 65.25 -36.38 73.91
C GLU A 44 64.60 -36.46 75.31
N ARG A 45 65.34 -37.09 76.24
CA ARG A 45 64.91 -37.75 77.49
C ARG A 45 65.01 -36.86 78.75
N ARG A 46 64.34 -37.36 79.83
CA ARG A 46 64.59 -37.18 81.29
C ARG A 46 64.12 -35.81 81.86
N ASN A 47 63.43 -35.68 83.00
CA ASN A 47 63.65 -36.25 84.33
C ASN A 47 62.46 -35.89 85.26
N ASP A 48 62.38 -36.56 86.41
CA ASP A 48 61.34 -36.51 87.44
C ASP A 48 61.00 -35.12 88.03
N SER A 49 59.70 -34.86 88.27
CA SER A 49 59.20 -33.99 89.36
C SER A 49 57.67 -34.12 89.57
N PRO A 50 57.18 -34.55 90.74
CA PRO A 50 55.75 -34.74 91.04
C PRO A 50 55.04 -33.42 91.41
N ARG A 51 55.31 -32.33 90.68
CA ARG A 51 54.63 -31.03 90.82
C ARG A 51 54.06 -30.47 89.50
N ALA A 52 54.15 -31.25 88.42
CA ALA A 52 53.71 -30.84 87.08
C ALA A 52 52.26 -31.23 86.74
N ASP A 53 51.63 -32.15 87.49
CA ASP A 53 50.31 -32.70 87.12
C ASP A 53 49.14 -31.75 87.37
N GLN A 54 49.27 -30.80 88.30
CA GLN A 54 48.21 -29.81 88.58
C GLN A 54 48.14 -28.69 87.53
N GLN A 55 49.28 -28.28 86.96
CA GLN A 55 49.34 -27.26 85.91
C GLN A 55 49.00 -27.82 84.52
N ASN A 56 49.24 -29.11 84.30
CA ASN A 56 48.92 -29.79 83.05
C ASN A 56 47.43 -30.12 82.92
N ASN A 57 46.74 -30.39 84.04
CA ASN A 57 45.28 -30.54 84.05
C ASN A 57 44.54 -29.23 83.76
N GLN A 58 44.99 -28.08 84.31
CA GLN A 58 44.40 -26.78 83.99
C GLN A 58 44.56 -26.40 82.50
N ARG A 59 45.73 -26.67 81.89
CA ARG A 59 45.94 -26.43 80.45
C ARG A 59 45.10 -27.34 79.55
N ARG A 60 44.83 -28.58 79.98
CA ARG A 60 43.92 -29.50 79.26
C ARG A 60 42.47 -29.05 79.35
N ASP A 61 42.03 -28.55 80.50
CA ASP A 61 40.69 -28.00 80.67
C ASP A 61 40.48 -26.71 79.87
N ASP A 62 41.49 -25.83 79.81
CA ASP A 62 41.44 -24.61 78.99
C ASP A 62 41.44 -24.93 77.48
N GLN A 63 42.24 -25.91 77.04
CA GLN A 63 42.19 -26.39 75.66
C GLN A 63 40.86 -27.07 75.31
N ALA A 64 40.27 -27.84 76.23
CA ALA A 64 38.97 -28.45 76.03
C ALA A 64 37.87 -27.38 75.89
N ARG A 65 37.89 -26.33 76.71
CA ARG A 65 36.94 -25.20 76.62
C ARG A 65 37.10 -24.42 75.31
N GLN A 66 38.32 -24.18 74.85
CA GLN A 66 38.56 -23.54 73.55
C GLN A 66 38.07 -24.40 72.38
N ALA A 67 38.29 -25.71 72.42
CA ALA A 67 37.82 -26.63 71.40
C ALA A 67 36.29 -26.70 71.36
N GLU A 68 35.63 -26.63 72.52
CA GLU A 68 34.18 -26.62 72.65
C GLU A 68 33.56 -25.32 72.15
N GLN A 69 34.15 -24.16 72.46
CA GLN A 69 33.75 -22.87 71.87
C GLN A 69 33.90 -22.85 70.35
N GLN A 70 34.98 -23.42 69.80
CA GLN A 70 35.15 -23.52 68.35
C GLN A 70 34.11 -24.44 67.70
N ARG A 71 33.71 -25.53 68.37
CA ARG A 71 32.62 -26.40 67.88
C ARG A 71 31.29 -25.66 67.85
N GLN A 72 30.93 -24.97 68.93
CA GLN A 72 29.68 -24.19 68.99
C GLN A 72 29.65 -23.08 67.94
N ALA A 73 30.77 -22.39 67.70
CA ALA A 73 30.87 -21.38 66.66
C ALA A 73 30.69 -21.98 65.25
N ARG A 74 31.27 -23.16 64.98
CA ARG A 74 31.09 -23.86 63.69
C ARG A 74 29.65 -24.37 63.49
N GLU A 75 29.00 -24.87 64.53
CA GLU A 75 27.60 -25.30 64.47
C GLU A 75 26.65 -24.13 64.20
N GLN A 76 26.85 -22.98 64.87
CA GLN A 76 26.09 -21.76 64.56
C GLN A 76 26.31 -21.29 63.11
N GLN A 77 27.53 -21.38 62.62
CA GLN A 77 27.86 -20.97 61.25
C GLN A 77 27.25 -21.90 60.19
N GLN A 78 27.24 -23.22 60.44
CA GLN A 78 26.57 -24.19 59.57
C GLN A 78 25.05 -24.04 59.57
N SER A 79 24.44 -23.81 60.73
CA SER A 79 22.99 -23.57 60.84
C SER A 79 22.57 -22.31 60.06
N SER A 80 23.35 -21.24 60.18
CA SER A 80 23.12 -19.99 59.45
C SER A 80 23.25 -20.15 57.93
N GLN A 81 24.20 -20.99 57.48
CA GLN A 81 24.36 -21.30 56.06
C GLN A 81 23.19 -22.11 55.50
N GLN A 82 22.72 -23.14 56.22
CA GLN A 82 21.55 -23.91 55.80
C GLN A 82 20.30 -23.04 55.68
N GLN A 83 20.09 -22.12 56.63
CA GLN A 83 18.94 -21.22 56.60
C GLN A 83 18.97 -20.26 55.41
N ASN A 84 20.14 -19.75 55.04
CA ASN A 84 20.30 -18.89 53.86
C ASN A 84 20.11 -19.64 52.54
N ASP A 85 20.57 -20.89 52.46
CA ASP A 85 20.37 -21.72 51.26
C ASP A 85 18.88 -22.07 51.07
N GLN A 86 18.14 -22.30 52.17
CA GLN A 86 16.71 -22.52 52.12
C GLN A 86 15.95 -21.28 51.62
N ARG A 87 16.28 -20.09 52.14
CA ARG A 87 15.68 -18.83 51.67
C ARG A 87 15.96 -18.57 50.19
N ARG A 88 17.16 -18.86 49.71
CA ARG A 88 17.51 -18.71 48.28
C ARG A 88 16.70 -19.64 47.38
N ARG A 89 16.45 -20.88 47.80
CA ARG A 89 15.63 -21.83 47.04
C ARG A 89 14.16 -21.41 47.01
N ASP A 90 13.64 -20.91 48.13
CA ASP A 90 12.26 -20.42 48.20
C ASP A 90 12.05 -19.18 47.33
N ASP A 91 13.00 -18.24 47.33
CA ASP A 91 12.96 -17.07 46.44
C ASP A 91 13.03 -17.47 44.96
N GLN A 92 13.90 -18.43 44.60
CA GLN A 92 13.96 -18.95 43.23
C GLN A 92 12.64 -19.61 42.80
N ASN A 93 12.01 -20.39 43.68
CA ASN A 93 10.73 -21.03 43.40
C ASN A 93 9.61 -20.00 43.20
N ARG A 94 9.53 -18.96 44.05
CA ARG A 94 8.55 -17.87 43.86
C ARG A 94 8.74 -17.14 42.54
N GLN A 95 10.00 -16.90 42.14
CA GLN A 95 10.29 -16.22 40.88
C GLN A 95 9.90 -17.08 39.66
N ALA A 96 10.14 -18.38 39.73
CA ALA A 96 9.73 -19.33 38.69
C ALA A 96 8.20 -19.44 38.58
N GLU A 97 7.49 -19.44 39.71
CA GLU A 97 6.03 -19.48 39.75
C GLU A 97 5.41 -18.20 39.15
N TYR A 98 5.98 -17.04 39.46
CA TYR A 98 5.55 -15.75 38.90
C TYR A 98 5.71 -15.71 37.37
N GLN A 99 6.84 -16.22 36.85
CA GLN A 99 7.04 -16.34 35.40
C GLN A 99 6.06 -17.31 34.73
N ARG A 100 5.75 -18.43 35.39
CA ARG A 100 4.75 -19.39 34.90
C ARG A 100 3.36 -18.75 34.79
N GLN A 101 2.99 -17.97 35.80
CA GLN A 101 1.70 -17.30 35.85
C GLN A 101 1.57 -16.23 34.76
N GLN A 102 2.62 -15.44 34.51
CA GLN A 102 2.64 -14.48 33.40
C GLN A 102 2.53 -15.14 32.01
N ARG A 103 3.26 -16.25 31.79
CA ARG A 103 3.14 -17.00 30.53
C ARG A 103 1.74 -17.54 30.31
N SER A 104 1.09 -18.04 31.36
CA SER A 104 -0.28 -18.55 31.29
C SER A 104 -1.29 -17.44 30.93
N GLN A 105 -1.14 -16.25 31.53
CA GLN A 105 -1.98 -15.09 31.19
C GLN A 105 -1.80 -14.65 29.73
N GLN A 106 -0.55 -14.54 29.25
CA GLN A 106 -0.29 -14.22 27.84
C GLN A 106 -0.91 -15.24 26.89
N GLN A 107 -0.82 -16.53 27.21
CA GLN A 107 -1.40 -17.58 26.37
C GLN A 107 -2.93 -17.49 26.30
N ASN A 108 -3.59 -17.17 27.42
CA ASN A 108 -5.04 -16.99 27.46
C ASN A 108 -5.49 -15.75 26.70
N ASP A 109 -4.77 -14.64 26.81
CA ASP A 109 -5.06 -13.42 26.04
C ASP A 109 -4.92 -13.67 24.54
N GLN A 110 -3.92 -14.45 24.14
CA GLN A 110 -3.69 -14.80 22.75
C GLN A 110 -4.82 -15.69 22.21
N ARG A 111 -5.26 -16.70 22.98
CA ARG A 111 -6.44 -17.52 22.62
C ARG A 111 -7.71 -16.68 22.47
N ARG A 112 -7.96 -15.74 23.38
CA ARG A 112 -9.11 -14.83 23.28
C ARG A 112 -9.09 -13.98 22.01
N ARG A 113 -7.92 -13.46 21.62
CA ARG A 113 -7.77 -12.68 20.39
C ARG A 113 -7.98 -13.53 19.13
N ASP A 114 -7.45 -14.75 19.13
CA ASP A 114 -7.64 -15.68 18.01
C ASP A 114 -9.11 -16.07 17.84
N GLU A 115 -9.83 -16.25 18.95
CA GLU A 115 -11.25 -16.59 18.94
C GLU A 115 -12.12 -15.41 18.46
N GLN A 116 -11.80 -14.17 18.87
CA GLN A 116 -12.40 -12.95 18.32
C GLN A 116 -12.14 -12.80 16.82
N ASN A 117 -10.91 -13.07 16.37
CA ASN A 117 -10.56 -12.98 14.95
C ASN A 117 -11.36 -14.01 14.13
N ARG A 118 -11.49 -15.25 14.60
CA ARG A 118 -12.31 -16.27 13.93
C ARG A 118 -13.77 -15.87 13.81
N GLN A 119 -14.36 -15.31 14.87
CA GLN A 119 -15.75 -14.82 14.81
C GLN A 119 -15.90 -13.66 13.82
N ALA A 120 -14.97 -12.70 13.81
CA ALA A 120 -14.99 -11.59 12.87
C ALA A 120 -14.84 -12.06 11.41
N GLU A 121 -14.02 -13.09 11.17
CA GLU A 121 -13.82 -13.67 9.85
C GLU A 121 -15.06 -14.43 9.35
N GLN A 122 -15.73 -15.19 10.22
CA GLN A 122 -17.02 -15.82 9.90
C GLN A 122 -18.09 -14.78 9.55
N GLN A 123 -18.15 -13.66 10.29
CA GLN A 123 -19.09 -12.57 9.98
C GLN A 123 -18.79 -11.89 8.63
N ARG A 124 -17.51 -11.71 8.29
CA ARG A 124 -17.10 -11.19 6.97
C ARG A 124 -17.52 -12.14 5.85
N GLN A 125 -17.24 -13.43 5.98
CA GLN A 125 -17.64 -14.41 4.96
C GLN A 125 -19.15 -14.43 4.74
N GLN A 126 -19.96 -14.30 5.80
CA GLN A 126 -21.41 -14.20 5.65
C GLN A 126 -21.84 -12.94 4.89
N ARG A 127 -21.24 -11.77 5.19
CA ARG A 127 -21.53 -10.54 4.45
C ARG A 127 -21.13 -10.64 2.98
N ASP A 128 -19.96 -11.19 2.71
CA ASP A 128 -19.47 -11.33 1.33
C ASP A 128 -20.38 -12.26 0.52
N ARG A 129 -20.88 -13.33 1.14
CA ARG A 129 -21.85 -14.25 0.51
C ARG A 129 -23.18 -13.56 0.21
N GLN A 130 -23.71 -12.78 1.15
CA GLN A 130 -24.94 -11.99 0.92
C GLN A 130 -24.76 -10.96 -0.20
N GLN A 131 -23.59 -10.29 -0.24
CA GLN A 131 -23.31 -9.28 -1.26
C GLN A 131 -23.14 -9.90 -2.65
N TYR A 132 -22.54 -11.09 -2.73
CA TYR A 132 -22.41 -11.86 -3.96
C TYR A 132 -23.78 -12.30 -4.50
N GLU A 133 -24.66 -12.81 -3.64
CA GLU A 133 -26.03 -13.18 -4.02
C GLU A 133 -26.83 -11.97 -4.53
N GLN A 134 -26.66 -10.81 -3.89
CA GLN A 134 -27.33 -9.58 -4.31
C GLN A 134 -26.83 -9.06 -5.66
N ARG A 135 -25.51 -9.11 -5.91
CA ARG A 135 -24.95 -8.80 -7.24
C ARG A 135 -25.49 -9.74 -8.32
N THR A 136 -25.52 -11.04 -8.03
CA THR A 136 -26.01 -12.05 -8.99
C THR A 136 -27.47 -11.79 -9.36
N ARG A 137 -28.32 -11.44 -8.39
CA ARG A 137 -29.71 -11.03 -8.65
C ARG A 137 -29.81 -9.77 -9.52
N ASN A 138 -29.00 -8.76 -9.24
CA ASN A 138 -29.00 -7.52 -10.02
C ASN A 138 -28.55 -7.76 -11.46
N ASP A 139 -27.51 -8.58 -11.65
CA ASP A 139 -27.00 -8.94 -12.98
C ASP A 139 -28.06 -9.71 -13.79
N GLN A 140 -28.79 -10.65 -13.16
CA GLN A 140 -29.92 -11.34 -13.78
C GLN A 140 -31.04 -10.37 -14.18
N ALA A 141 -31.46 -9.47 -13.29
CA ALA A 141 -32.50 -8.49 -13.58
C ALA A 141 -32.08 -7.56 -14.75
N GLN A 142 -30.82 -7.15 -14.78
CA GLN A 142 -30.31 -6.27 -15.82
C GLN A 142 -30.17 -7.00 -17.17
N ALA A 143 -29.81 -8.28 -17.17
CA ALA A 143 -29.80 -9.11 -18.37
C ALA A 143 -31.21 -9.31 -18.95
N GLU A 144 -32.21 -9.51 -18.09
CA GLU A 144 -33.60 -9.64 -18.53
C GLU A 144 -34.13 -8.32 -19.12
N GLN A 145 -33.78 -7.18 -18.51
CA GLN A 145 -34.15 -5.86 -19.00
C GLN A 145 -33.51 -5.55 -20.37
N ARG A 146 -32.25 -5.98 -20.58
CA ARG A 146 -31.60 -5.87 -21.90
C ARG A 146 -32.31 -6.71 -22.95
N ARG A 147 -32.71 -7.96 -22.64
CA ARG A 147 -33.46 -8.81 -23.58
C ARG A 147 -34.80 -8.18 -24.01
N ARG A 148 -35.52 -7.56 -23.07
CA ARG A 148 -36.77 -6.84 -23.40
C ARG A 148 -36.52 -5.64 -24.30
N ALA A 149 -35.51 -4.82 -23.99
CA ALA A 149 -35.15 -3.66 -24.83
C ALA A 149 -34.68 -4.06 -26.24
N GLU A 150 -34.06 -5.25 -26.38
CA GLU A 150 -33.63 -5.79 -27.66
C GLU A 150 -34.81 -6.30 -28.49
N GLN A 151 -35.81 -6.94 -27.86
CA GLN A 151 -37.08 -7.29 -28.50
C GLN A 151 -37.86 -6.06 -28.98
N ASP A 152 -37.91 -4.99 -28.18
CA ASP A 152 -38.59 -3.75 -28.57
C ASP A 152 -37.90 -3.08 -29.77
N ARG A 153 -36.56 -3.12 -29.83
CA ARG A 153 -35.79 -2.61 -30.98
C ARG A 153 -36.03 -3.42 -32.25
N ASP A 154 -36.12 -4.74 -32.15
CA ASP A 154 -36.35 -5.60 -33.31
C ASP A 154 -37.76 -5.38 -33.89
N ASN A 155 -38.76 -5.17 -33.02
CA ASN A 155 -40.11 -4.80 -33.44
C ASN A 155 -40.16 -3.42 -34.12
N GLY A 156 -39.50 -2.41 -33.54
CA GLY A 156 -39.44 -1.07 -34.13
C GLY A 156 -38.74 -1.04 -35.49
N SER A 157 -37.72 -1.87 -35.68
CA SER A 157 -36.98 -1.97 -36.95
C SER A 157 -37.84 -2.58 -38.08
N ARG A 158 -38.70 -3.56 -37.76
CA ARG A 158 -39.66 -4.15 -38.72
C ARG A 158 -40.74 -3.15 -39.13
N GLU A 159 -41.22 -2.36 -38.19
CA GLU A 159 -42.24 -1.34 -38.42
C GLU A 159 -41.70 -0.19 -39.29
N GLN A 160 -40.44 0.19 -39.06
CA GLN A 160 -39.74 1.18 -39.86
C GLN A 160 -39.45 0.71 -41.29
N GLN A 161 -39.07 -0.57 -41.48
CA GLN A 161 -38.92 -1.16 -42.81
C GLN A 161 -40.24 -1.19 -43.59
N GLN A 162 -41.36 -1.54 -42.96
CA GLN A 162 -42.67 -1.50 -43.61
C GLN A 162 -43.12 -0.07 -43.95
N ALA A 163 -42.79 0.91 -43.10
CA ALA A 163 -43.09 2.32 -43.37
C ALA A 163 -42.23 2.87 -44.53
N GLU A 164 -40.97 2.46 -44.64
CA GLU A 164 -40.10 2.87 -45.74
C GLU A 164 -40.52 2.23 -47.07
N GLN A 165 -40.97 0.98 -47.04
CA GLN A 165 -41.48 0.29 -48.22
C GLN A 165 -42.76 0.97 -48.76
N ARG A 166 -43.67 1.38 -47.87
CA ARG A 166 -44.85 2.19 -48.23
C ARG A 166 -44.48 3.55 -48.82
N ARG A 167 -43.48 4.25 -48.27
CA ARG A 167 -43.00 5.53 -48.83
C ARG A 167 -42.38 5.36 -50.22
N ARG A 168 -41.66 4.27 -50.49
CA ARG A 168 -41.08 4.01 -51.81
C ARG A 168 -42.15 3.74 -52.86
N GLU A 169 -43.20 3.01 -52.53
CA GLU A 169 -44.36 2.81 -53.42
C GLU A 169 -45.09 4.12 -53.73
N GLU A 170 -45.23 4.99 -52.72
CA GLU A 170 -45.84 6.31 -52.89
C GLU A 170 -44.97 7.24 -53.77
N GLN A 171 -43.65 7.22 -53.59
CA GLN A 171 -42.72 7.94 -54.46
C GLN A 171 -42.77 7.45 -55.92
N GLN A 172 -42.82 6.13 -56.15
CA GLN A 172 -42.97 5.59 -57.51
C GLN A 172 -44.30 5.99 -58.16
N ARG A 173 -45.39 6.11 -57.38
CA ARG A 173 -46.67 6.65 -57.86
C ARG A 173 -46.58 8.13 -58.24
N LEU A 174 -45.91 8.93 -57.42
CA LEU A 174 -45.68 10.36 -57.70
C LEU A 174 -44.76 10.59 -58.90
N GLU A 175 -43.76 9.73 -59.10
CA GLU A 175 -42.83 9.81 -60.22
C GLU A 175 -43.49 9.43 -61.56
N ARG A 176 -44.37 8.41 -61.57
CA ARG A 176 -45.25 8.12 -62.72
C ARG A 176 -46.22 9.26 -63.03
N SER A 177 -46.69 9.97 -62.00
CA SER A 177 -47.56 11.15 -62.19
C SER A 177 -46.79 12.35 -62.75
N ARG A 178 -45.53 12.54 -62.33
CA ARG A 178 -44.64 13.60 -62.85
C ARG A 178 -44.18 13.38 -64.29
N GLN A 179 -44.09 12.15 -64.76
CA GLN A 179 -43.74 11.85 -66.16
C GLN A 179 -44.78 12.30 -67.19
N ASN A 180 -46.04 12.54 -66.79
CA ASN A 180 -47.11 12.99 -67.68
C ASN A 180 -47.26 14.52 -67.77
N GLN A 181 -46.48 15.31 -67.04
CA GLN A 181 -46.78 16.74 -66.86
C GLN A 181 -45.59 17.69 -67.00
N ASN A 182 -44.51 17.33 -67.71
CA ASN A 182 -43.40 18.28 -67.93
C ASN A 182 -42.69 18.11 -69.29
N GLN A 183 -43.44 18.31 -70.38
CA GLN A 183 -42.91 18.95 -71.60
C GLN A 183 -43.05 20.47 -71.45
N ASN A 184 -42.16 21.11 -70.70
CA ASN A 184 -41.76 22.51 -70.81
C ASN A 184 -41.19 22.97 -69.47
N VAL A 185 -39.89 23.21 -69.45
CA VAL A 185 -39.21 24.38 -68.87
C VAL A 185 -37.74 23.99 -68.73
N ARG A 186 -36.97 24.33 -69.77
CA ARG A 186 -35.53 24.57 -69.68
C ARG A 186 -35.34 25.90 -68.98
N GLN A 187 -34.59 25.94 -67.89
CA GLN A 187 -33.47 26.86 -67.65
C GLN A 187 -33.06 26.83 -66.18
N ASN A 188 -31.73 26.78 -65.99
CA ASN A 188 -30.93 27.40 -64.93
C ASN A 188 -30.14 26.41 -64.04
N PRO A 189 -28.80 26.31 -64.22
CA PRO A 189 -27.92 25.59 -63.33
C PRO A 189 -27.30 26.56 -62.33
N ARG A 190 -27.64 26.45 -61.04
CA ARG A 190 -26.86 26.99 -59.91
C ARG A 190 -27.57 26.67 -58.60
N GLN A 191 -27.04 25.70 -57.87
CA GLN A 191 -27.02 25.75 -56.40
C GLN A 191 -26.02 24.71 -55.89
N ASN A 192 -24.87 25.23 -55.46
CA ASN A 192 -23.95 24.58 -54.54
C ASN A 192 -24.75 24.02 -53.35
N PRO A 193 -24.58 22.75 -52.98
CA PRO A 193 -24.83 22.34 -51.61
C PRO A 193 -23.71 22.97 -50.76
N ASP A 194 -24.11 23.86 -49.86
CA ASP A 194 -23.30 24.46 -48.82
C ASP A 194 -22.31 23.44 -48.20
N ARG A 195 -21.02 23.66 -48.48
CA ARG A 195 -19.87 23.07 -47.79
C ARG A 195 -19.65 23.71 -46.40
N ASN A 196 -20.72 24.00 -45.66
CA ASN A 196 -20.66 24.73 -44.39
C ASN A 196 -21.26 23.94 -43.21
N SER A 197 -21.18 22.60 -43.23
CA SER A 197 -21.53 21.73 -42.11
C SER A 197 -20.31 20.93 -41.61
N TRP A 198 -19.21 21.63 -41.31
CA TRP A 198 -18.06 21.04 -40.60
C TRP A 198 -17.70 21.79 -39.30
N ASN A 199 -18.37 22.91 -38.98
CA ASN A 199 -18.03 23.73 -37.81
C ASN A 199 -18.94 23.53 -36.58
N GLU A 200 -19.97 22.69 -36.66
CA GLU A 200 -20.91 22.43 -35.55
C GLU A 200 -20.61 21.17 -34.72
N ARG A 201 -19.42 20.56 -34.86
CA ARG A 201 -19.01 19.42 -34.01
C ARG A 201 -18.37 19.84 -32.68
N HIS A 202 -18.61 21.08 -32.24
CA HIS A 202 -18.33 21.49 -30.87
C HIS A 202 -19.47 21.01 -29.97
N GLN A 203 -19.45 19.73 -29.61
CA GLN A 203 -20.41 19.17 -28.66
C GLN A 203 -20.26 19.88 -27.32
N ARG A 204 -21.07 20.92 -27.09
CA ARG A 204 -21.40 21.38 -25.74
C ARG A 204 -22.16 20.22 -25.11
N LEU A 205 -21.50 19.44 -24.26
CA LEU A 205 -22.23 18.49 -23.42
C LEU A 205 -23.15 19.29 -22.51
N ASP A 206 -24.42 18.90 -22.46
CA ASP A 206 -25.37 19.48 -21.51
C ASP A 206 -24.90 19.23 -20.07
N ARG A 207 -25.22 20.15 -19.16
CA ARG A 207 -24.80 20.10 -17.75
C ARG A 207 -25.22 18.80 -17.07
N ASN A 208 -26.43 18.31 -17.36
CA ASN A 208 -26.93 17.05 -16.79
C ASN A 208 -26.13 15.84 -17.30
N GLN A 209 -25.77 15.85 -18.59
CA GLN A 209 -24.97 14.79 -19.19
C GLN A 209 -23.54 14.76 -18.60
N GLN A 210 -22.96 15.92 -18.32
CA GLN A 210 -21.65 16.02 -17.66
C GLN A 210 -21.67 15.45 -16.24
N GLN A 211 -22.70 15.79 -15.44
CA GLN A 211 -22.84 15.25 -14.10
C GLN A 211 -23.03 13.73 -14.11
N GLN A 212 -23.81 13.19 -15.06
CA GLN A 212 -23.97 11.73 -15.21
C GLN A 212 -22.65 11.03 -15.58
N LEU A 213 -21.91 11.57 -16.55
CA LEU A 213 -20.61 11.02 -16.95
C LEU A 213 -19.59 11.08 -15.81
N GLN A 214 -19.61 12.15 -15.03
CA GLN A 214 -18.75 12.27 -13.85
C GLN A 214 -19.08 11.19 -12.82
N GLN A 215 -20.36 11.04 -12.45
CA GLN A 215 -20.78 10.01 -11.50
C GLN A 215 -20.37 8.61 -11.99
N GLN A 216 -20.53 8.33 -13.28
CA GLN A 216 -20.07 7.09 -13.89
C GLN A 216 -18.55 6.90 -13.75
N ARG A 217 -17.74 7.91 -14.06
CA ARG A 217 -16.27 7.87 -13.94
C ARG A 217 -15.82 7.69 -12.49
N TYR A 218 -16.46 8.37 -11.57
CA TYR A 218 -16.18 8.27 -10.13
C TYR A 218 -16.55 6.87 -9.60
N ASN A 219 -17.68 6.32 -10.03
CA ASN A 219 -18.08 4.96 -9.67
C ASN A 219 -17.10 3.92 -10.24
N GLN A 220 -16.67 4.07 -11.50
CA GLN A 220 -15.64 3.22 -12.12
C GLN A 220 -14.32 3.27 -11.34
N TYR A 221 -13.88 4.46 -10.94
CA TYR A 221 -12.71 4.64 -10.10
C TYR A 221 -12.89 3.92 -8.75
N ASN A 222 -13.98 4.19 -8.03
CA ASN A 222 -14.24 3.58 -6.72
C ASN A 222 -14.32 2.04 -6.77
N GLN A 223 -14.84 1.47 -7.85
CA GLN A 223 -14.88 0.02 -8.04
C GLN A 223 -13.49 -0.61 -8.07
N GLN A 224 -12.50 0.07 -8.68
CA GLN A 224 -11.10 -0.37 -8.67
C GLN A 224 -10.50 -0.28 -7.26
N TRP A 225 -10.93 0.72 -6.48
CA TRP A 225 -10.41 0.98 -5.13
C TRP A 225 -11.05 0.15 -4.01
N GLY A 226 -12.16 -0.56 -4.24
CA GLY A 226 -12.89 -1.25 -3.18
C GLY A 226 -12.06 -2.24 -2.34
N ASN A 227 -11.04 -2.88 -2.93
CA ASN A 227 -10.23 -3.93 -2.28
C ASN A 227 -8.78 -3.53 -1.99
N TRP A 228 -8.44 -2.25 -2.14
CA TRP A 228 -7.05 -1.81 -2.11
C TRP A 228 -6.33 -2.12 -0.79
N GLN A 229 -7.04 -2.05 0.35
CA GLN A 229 -6.46 -2.31 1.66
C GLN A 229 -5.96 -3.75 1.82
N ASN A 230 -6.66 -4.71 1.23
CA ASN A 230 -6.28 -6.13 1.28
C ASN A 230 -5.11 -6.38 0.33
N ILE A 231 -5.22 -5.90 -0.92
CA ILE A 231 -4.15 -5.99 -1.93
C ILE A 231 -2.85 -5.37 -1.41
N SER A 232 -2.95 -4.22 -0.76
CA SER A 232 -1.81 -3.51 -0.18
C SER A 232 -1.14 -4.35 0.90
N LYS A 233 -1.88 -4.89 1.88
CA LYS A 233 -1.35 -5.74 2.96
C LYS A 233 -0.67 -7.01 2.44
N ASP A 234 -1.29 -7.69 1.49
CA ASP A 234 -0.71 -8.93 0.92
C ASP A 234 0.58 -8.63 0.16
N ARG A 235 0.59 -7.53 -0.63
CA ARG A 235 1.80 -7.05 -1.29
C ARG A 235 2.90 -6.67 -0.32
N TYR A 236 2.59 -6.00 0.79
CA TYR A 236 3.58 -5.65 1.82
C TYR A 236 4.32 -6.90 2.29
N ARG A 237 3.57 -7.92 2.70
CA ARG A 237 4.15 -9.19 3.18
C ARG A 237 4.98 -9.88 2.11
N GLN A 238 4.51 -9.90 0.86
CA GLN A 238 5.25 -10.50 -0.25
C GLN A 238 6.58 -9.79 -0.51
N LEU A 239 6.58 -8.45 -0.55
CA LEU A 239 7.78 -7.66 -0.78
C LEU A 239 8.77 -7.75 0.39
N GLU A 240 8.28 -7.78 1.63
CA GLU A 240 9.12 -8.02 2.82
C GLU A 240 9.77 -9.41 2.78
N GLN A 241 9.01 -10.45 2.44
CA GLN A 241 9.54 -11.81 2.27
C GLN A 241 10.59 -11.90 1.16
N GLN A 242 10.36 -11.19 0.05
CA GLN A 242 11.30 -11.07 -1.07
C GLN A 242 12.47 -10.13 -0.79
N ARG A 243 12.50 -9.46 0.37
CA ARG A 243 13.49 -8.45 0.76
C ARG A 243 13.61 -7.28 -0.24
N ARG A 244 12.53 -6.95 -0.95
CA ARG A 244 12.47 -5.85 -1.93
C ARG A 244 12.19 -4.53 -1.24
N MET A 245 13.15 -4.07 -0.44
CA MET A 245 12.97 -2.96 0.49
C MET A 245 12.84 -1.61 -0.22
N ASN A 246 13.52 -1.40 -1.35
CA ASN A 246 13.40 -0.15 -2.11
C ASN A 246 12.04 -0.10 -2.80
N TYR A 247 11.61 -1.21 -3.39
CA TYR A 247 10.29 -1.28 -4.01
C TYR A 247 9.16 -1.12 -2.99
N LEU A 248 9.34 -1.67 -1.79
CA LEU A 248 8.41 -1.49 -0.68
C LEU A 248 8.18 -0.01 -0.34
N ARG A 249 9.27 0.77 -0.24
CA ARG A 249 9.22 2.21 0.04
C ARG A 249 8.55 2.99 -1.08
N TYR A 250 8.89 2.70 -2.33
CA TYR A 250 8.22 3.27 -3.50
C TYR A 250 6.70 2.99 -3.43
N GLN A 251 6.34 1.74 -3.17
CA GLN A 251 4.95 1.32 -3.12
C GLN A 251 4.20 2.02 -1.97
N GLN A 252 4.81 2.20 -0.79
CA GLN A 252 4.24 3.01 0.31
C GLN A 252 3.88 4.42 -0.15
N GLN A 253 4.82 5.11 -0.79
CA GLN A 253 4.62 6.47 -1.27
C GLN A 253 3.52 6.56 -2.32
N TYR A 254 3.45 5.58 -3.22
CA TYR A 254 2.38 5.46 -4.22
C TYR A 254 1.01 5.37 -3.53
N TRP A 255 0.84 4.44 -2.58
CA TRP A 255 -0.42 4.25 -1.85
C TRP A 255 -0.84 5.47 -1.05
N GLU A 256 0.09 6.12 -0.36
CA GLU A 256 -0.18 7.35 0.39
C GLU A 256 -0.69 8.47 -0.52
N ARG A 257 -0.17 8.57 -1.74
CA ARG A 257 -0.68 9.54 -2.71
C ARG A 257 -2.09 9.21 -3.12
N ILE A 258 -2.37 7.96 -3.49
CA ILE A 258 -3.73 7.60 -3.89
C ILE A 258 -4.73 7.83 -2.75
N ARG A 259 -4.38 7.48 -1.52
CA ARG A 259 -5.24 7.72 -0.36
C ARG A 259 -5.63 9.20 -0.23
N ARG A 260 -4.66 10.09 -0.45
CA ARG A 260 -4.90 11.55 -0.46
C ARG A 260 -5.79 11.97 -1.62
N ASP A 261 -5.55 11.44 -2.82
CA ASP A 261 -6.35 11.74 -4.00
C ASP A 261 -7.81 11.27 -3.81
N GLN A 262 -8.03 10.12 -3.18
CA GLN A 262 -9.36 9.63 -2.82
C GLN A 262 -10.10 10.60 -1.88
N GLN A 263 -9.44 11.07 -0.82
CA GLN A 263 -10.02 12.05 0.11
C GLN A 263 -10.35 13.37 -0.59
N ARG A 264 -9.46 13.84 -1.46
CA ARG A 264 -9.68 15.03 -2.28
C ARG A 264 -10.93 14.88 -3.15
N LEU A 265 -11.08 13.74 -3.82
CA LEU A 265 -12.21 13.49 -4.72
C LEU A 265 -13.56 13.38 -4.01
N GLN A 266 -13.59 12.93 -2.76
CA GLN A 266 -14.82 12.91 -1.96
C GLN A 266 -15.31 14.33 -1.62
N GLN A 267 -14.40 15.30 -1.48
CA GLN A 267 -14.70 16.66 -1.03
C GLN A 267 -14.74 17.67 -2.17
N ALA A 268 -14.38 17.24 -3.37
CA ALA A 268 -14.19 18.13 -4.49
C ALA A 268 -15.51 18.73 -4.96
N ARG A 269 -15.52 20.06 -5.11
CA ARG A 269 -16.63 20.82 -5.71
C ARG A 269 -16.28 21.12 -7.16
N TYR A 270 -17.27 21.03 -8.03
CA TYR A 270 -17.06 20.84 -9.46
C TYR A 270 -17.55 22.06 -10.26
N TYR A 271 -16.73 22.51 -11.22
CA TYR A 271 -17.04 23.67 -12.07
C TYR A 271 -17.65 23.23 -13.39
N ASP A 272 -18.73 23.89 -13.79
CA ASP A 272 -19.46 23.63 -15.02
C ASP A 272 -18.97 24.51 -16.18
N ASN A 273 -19.09 23.97 -17.39
CA ASN A 273 -18.83 24.58 -18.71
C ASN A 273 -17.39 24.56 -19.20
N TYR A 274 -17.03 23.48 -19.90
CA TYR A 274 -15.90 23.45 -20.81
C TYR A 274 -16.31 23.01 -22.21
N TYR A 275 -15.64 23.55 -23.22
CA TYR A 275 -15.84 23.20 -24.63
C TYR A 275 -14.90 22.06 -24.99
N ASN A 276 -15.41 21.04 -25.70
CA ASN A 276 -14.58 19.99 -26.27
C ASN A 276 -13.98 20.46 -27.59
N ASN A 277 -12.90 21.23 -27.51
CA ASN A 277 -12.18 21.82 -28.64
C ASN A 277 -10.79 21.19 -28.87
N TYR A 278 -10.48 20.08 -28.21
CA TYR A 278 -9.26 19.33 -28.42
C TYR A 278 -9.61 17.95 -28.96
N ARG A 279 -8.98 17.58 -30.07
CA ARG A 279 -9.07 16.26 -30.67
C ARG A 279 -7.81 15.48 -30.37
N TYR A 280 -7.94 14.19 -30.07
CA TYR A 280 -6.79 13.28 -29.95
C TYR A 280 -7.05 11.93 -30.62
N ASN A 281 -5.98 11.31 -31.14
CA ASN A 281 -6.06 9.99 -31.74
C ASN A 281 -5.65 8.90 -30.75
N ARG A 282 -6.45 7.83 -30.66
CA ARG A 282 -6.11 6.64 -29.90
C ARG A 282 -6.57 5.40 -30.64
N GLY A 283 -5.63 4.51 -30.97
CA GLY A 283 -5.94 3.27 -31.70
C GLY A 283 -6.59 3.50 -33.07
N GLY A 284 -6.27 4.61 -33.74
CA GLY A 284 -6.84 4.97 -35.04
C GLY A 284 -8.22 5.63 -34.98
N GLN A 285 -8.79 5.83 -33.79
CA GLN A 285 -10.06 6.54 -33.59
C GLN A 285 -9.80 7.93 -33.03
N TYR A 286 -10.61 8.91 -33.45
CA TYR A 286 -10.54 10.27 -32.93
C TYR A 286 -11.52 10.47 -31.79
N TYR A 287 -11.01 11.06 -30.71
CA TYR A 287 -11.76 11.41 -29.52
C TYR A 287 -11.65 12.91 -29.27
N TYR A 288 -12.61 13.45 -28.53
CA TYR A 288 -12.70 14.87 -28.24
C TYR A 288 -12.72 15.11 -26.75
N THR A 289 -12.04 16.15 -26.31
CA THR A 289 -11.99 16.58 -24.93
C THR A 289 -11.77 18.09 -24.85
N SER A 290 -11.82 18.66 -23.65
CA SER A 290 -11.54 20.07 -23.43
C SER A 290 -10.07 20.34 -23.21
N GLN A 291 -9.69 21.62 -23.14
CA GLN A 291 -8.35 22.02 -22.73
C GLN A 291 -7.90 21.35 -21.42
N TYR A 292 -8.81 21.27 -20.46
CA TYR A 292 -8.54 20.64 -19.17
C TYR A 292 -8.36 19.13 -19.30
N GLY A 293 -9.12 18.49 -20.19
CA GLY A 293 -8.93 17.07 -20.48
C GLY A 293 -7.64 16.79 -21.24
N ALA A 294 -7.29 17.62 -22.22
CA ALA A 294 -6.00 17.57 -22.89
C ALA A 294 -4.84 17.71 -21.90
N GLN A 295 -4.94 18.66 -20.96
CA GLN A 295 -3.97 18.83 -19.88
C GLN A 295 -3.94 17.61 -18.95
N MET A 296 -5.09 17.04 -18.61
CA MET A 296 -5.19 15.84 -17.77
C MET A 296 -4.53 14.62 -18.44
N LEU A 297 -4.67 14.45 -19.76
CA LEU A 297 -3.99 13.38 -20.50
C LEU A 297 -2.48 13.58 -20.54
N ARG A 298 -2.01 14.82 -20.70
CA ARG A 298 -0.57 15.14 -20.60
C ARG A 298 -0.04 14.84 -19.19
N GLN A 299 -0.79 15.23 -18.16
CA GLN A 299 -0.47 14.91 -16.77
C GLN A 299 -0.46 13.40 -16.50
N ALA A 300 -1.37 12.63 -17.12
CA ALA A 300 -1.37 11.17 -17.01
C ALA A 300 -0.04 10.59 -17.50
N LEU A 301 0.42 11.02 -18.68
CA LEU A 301 1.73 10.65 -19.25
C LEU A 301 2.90 11.05 -18.34
N GLU A 302 2.91 12.28 -17.85
CA GLU A 302 3.97 12.78 -16.96
C GLU A 302 4.00 12.02 -15.63
N ASN A 303 2.85 11.86 -14.97
CA ASN A 303 2.72 11.08 -13.73
C ASN A 303 3.14 9.63 -13.97
N GLY A 304 2.70 9.05 -15.08
CA GLY A 304 3.07 7.71 -15.51
C GLY A 304 4.58 7.56 -15.59
N TYR A 305 5.23 8.43 -16.36
CA TYR A 305 6.69 8.44 -16.51
C TYR A 305 7.41 8.58 -15.17
N GLU A 306 7.00 9.52 -14.33
CA GLU A 306 7.60 9.73 -13.02
C GLU A 306 7.48 8.47 -12.14
N GLN A 307 6.28 7.89 -12.05
CA GLN A 307 6.04 6.69 -11.25
C GLN A 307 6.75 5.46 -11.82
N GLY A 308 6.83 5.35 -13.15
CA GLY A 308 7.61 4.31 -13.82
C GLY A 308 9.08 4.41 -13.47
N PHE A 309 9.64 5.61 -13.50
CA PHE A 309 11.05 5.86 -13.17
C PHE A 309 11.38 5.41 -11.74
N TYR A 310 10.58 5.82 -10.76
CA TYR A 310 10.80 5.40 -9.37
C TYR A 310 10.67 3.88 -9.20
N ALA A 311 9.70 3.24 -9.86
CA ALA A 311 9.54 1.78 -9.82
C ALA A 311 10.75 1.06 -10.42
N GLY A 312 11.22 1.48 -11.60
CA GLY A 312 12.39 0.89 -12.26
C GLY A 312 13.67 1.09 -11.45
N GLN A 313 13.86 2.29 -10.89
CA GLN A 313 14.99 2.57 -10.01
C GLN A 313 14.98 1.68 -8.76
N ALA A 314 13.83 1.50 -8.13
CA ALA A 314 13.67 0.66 -6.96
C ALA A 314 13.96 -0.83 -7.27
N ASP A 315 13.44 -1.33 -8.39
CA ASP A 315 13.72 -2.70 -8.85
C ASP A 315 15.20 -2.92 -9.10
N ARG A 316 15.86 -1.95 -9.74
CA ARG A 316 17.31 -2.00 -9.95
C ARG A 316 18.07 -2.04 -8.62
N GLN A 317 17.68 -1.21 -7.65
CA GLN A 317 18.33 -1.15 -6.33
C GLN A 317 18.15 -2.45 -5.52
N ASP A 318 17.02 -3.14 -5.71
CA ASP A 318 16.74 -4.44 -5.11
C ASP A 318 17.36 -5.62 -5.91
N ASN A 319 18.12 -5.34 -6.99
CA ASN A 319 18.62 -6.33 -7.95
C ASN A 319 17.53 -7.25 -8.50
N TRP A 320 16.31 -6.72 -8.65
CA TRP A 320 15.16 -7.44 -9.16
C TRP A 320 15.10 -7.40 -10.70
N GLY A 321 14.51 -8.42 -11.31
CA GLY A 321 14.35 -8.47 -12.77
C GLY A 321 13.44 -7.35 -13.29
N GLY A 322 13.87 -6.69 -14.38
CA GLY A 322 13.15 -5.59 -14.99
C GLY A 322 11.85 -6.04 -15.65
N ASN A 323 10.71 -5.76 -15.01
CA ASN A 323 9.39 -6.05 -15.57
C ASN A 323 8.36 -4.99 -15.13
N TYR A 324 8.21 -3.94 -15.94
CA TYR A 324 7.24 -2.87 -15.70
C TYR A 324 5.80 -3.41 -15.59
N SER A 325 5.43 -4.46 -16.33
CA SER A 325 4.05 -4.98 -16.36
C SER A 325 3.64 -5.63 -15.03
N SER A 326 4.61 -6.11 -14.26
CA SER A 326 4.40 -6.67 -12.91
C SER A 326 4.31 -5.59 -11.82
N SER A 327 4.71 -4.35 -12.13
CA SER A 327 4.73 -3.28 -11.16
C SER A 327 3.33 -2.85 -10.75
N TYR A 328 3.14 -2.57 -9.45
CA TYR A 328 1.83 -2.15 -8.95
C TYR A 328 1.34 -0.88 -9.63
N GLY A 329 2.20 0.14 -9.74
CA GLY A 329 1.84 1.40 -10.38
C GLY A 329 1.36 1.25 -11.83
N TYR A 330 1.92 0.29 -12.58
CA TYR A 330 1.48 0.00 -13.96
C TYR A 330 0.10 -0.68 -13.99
N GLN A 331 -0.11 -1.66 -13.10
CA GLN A 331 -1.36 -2.41 -13.01
C GLN A 331 -2.51 -1.50 -12.57
N ASP A 332 -2.26 -0.69 -11.55
CA ASP A 332 -3.20 0.29 -10.99
C ASP A 332 -3.47 1.44 -11.96
N ALA A 333 -2.41 2.14 -12.39
CA ALA A 333 -2.45 3.29 -13.30
C ALA A 333 -3.35 4.46 -12.87
N GLY A 334 -3.77 4.53 -11.60
CA GLY A 334 -4.69 5.55 -11.09
C GLY A 334 -4.02 6.78 -10.46
N TYR A 335 -2.69 6.84 -10.38
CA TYR A 335 -1.97 7.91 -9.70
C TYR A 335 -2.24 9.29 -10.31
N GLY A 336 -2.80 10.19 -9.51
CA GLY A 336 -3.13 11.55 -9.93
C GLY A 336 -4.41 11.68 -10.75
N TYR A 337 -5.19 10.62 -10.90
CA TYR A 337 -6.50 10.68 -11.56
C TYR A 337 -7.49 11.51 -10.73
N ASP A 338 -8.32 12.30 -11.42
CA ASP A 338 -9.28 13.20 -10.78
C ASP A 338 -10.73 13.07 -11.28
N SER A 339 -11.03 12.18 -12.23
CA SER A 339 -12.38 11.89 -12.76
C SER A 339 -13.11 12.97 -13.56
N TYR A 340 -12.53 14.16 -13.71
CA TYR A 340 -13.24 15.33 -14.23
C TYR A 340 -13.41 15.34 -15.74
N TYR A 341 -12.29 15.19 -16.46
CA TYR A 341 -12.25 15.63 -17.85
C TYR A 341 -12.16 14.48 -18.84
N VAL A 342 -11.47 13.40 -18.46
CA VAL A 342 -11.39 12.17 -19.25
C VAL A 342 -11.88 10.97 -18.46
N SER A 343 -12.23 9.90 -19.16
CA SER A 343 -12.59 8.64 -18.50
C SER A 343 -11.36 8.04 -17.82
N TYR A 344 -11.62 7.16 -16.85
CA TYR A 344 -10.57 6.43 -16.15
C TYR A 344 -9.75 5.54 -17.10
N SER A 345 -10.41 4.93 -18.10
CA SER A 345 -9.74 4.10 -19.10
C SER A 345 -8.82 4.89 -20.03
N GLU A 346 -9.20 6.12 -20.40
CA GLU A 346 -8.36 7.04 -21.18
C GLU A 346 -7.13 7.44 -20.36
N TYR A 347 -7.34 7.88 -19.12
CA TYR A 347 -6.25 8.25 -18.22
C TYR A 347 -5.23 7.12 -18.04
N ASN A 348 -5.72 5.91 -17.69
CA ASN A 348 -4.87 4.75 -17.44
C ASN A 348 -4.03 4.36 -18.67
N HIS A 349 -4.57 4.54 -19.87
CA HIS A 349 -3.84 4.23 -21.10
C HIS A 349 -2.58 5.09 -21.23
N TYR A 350 -2.74 6.41 -21.15
CA TYR A 350 -1.62 7.34 -21.27
C TYR A 350 -0.69 7.29 -20.07
N PHE A 351 -1.22 7.06 -18.87
CA PHE A 351 -0.41 6.77 -17.69
C PHE A 351 0.51 5.58 -17.91
N ARG A 352 -0.01 4.45 -18.42
CA ARG A 352 0.79 3.25 -18.69
C ARG A 352 1.83 3.48 -19.79
N GLU A 353 1.50 4.26 -20.82
CA GLU A 353 2.47 4.63 -21.85
C GLU A 353 3.63 5.45 -21.29
N GLY A 354 3.36 6.42 -20.41
CA GLY A 354 4.39 7.14 -19.67
C GLY A 354 5.19 6.20 -18.77
N PHE A 355 4.50 5.36 -18.01
CA PHE A 355 5.08 4.44 -17.04
C PHE A 355 6.07 3.47 -17.67
N ARG A 356 5.74 2.85 -18.80
CA ARG A 356 6.66 1.95 -19.51
C ARG A 356 8.00 2.62 -19.80
N ARG A 357 7.96 3.83 -20.35
CA ARG A 357 9.15 4.62 -20.72
C ARG A 357 9.93 5.08 -19.49
N GLY A 358 9.22 5.54 -18.47
CA GLY A 358 9.83 5.92 -17.20
C GLY A 358 10.54 4.74 -16.54
N TYR A 359 9.91 3.57 -16.53
CA TYR A 359 10.48 2.36 -15.97
C TYR A 359 11.74 1.94 -16.69
N GLU A 360 11.75 1.96 -18.03
CA GLU A 360 12.96 1.70 -18.82
C GLU A 360 14.10 2.64 -18.42
N ASP A 361 13.83 3.95 -18.36
CA ASP A 361 14.84 4.95 -17.98
C ASP A 361 15.33 4.74 -16.54
N GLY A 362 14.43 4.51 -15.58
CA GLY A 362 14.76 4.28 -14.17
C GLY A 362 15.54 2.98 -13.94
N TYR A 363 15.13 1.89 -14.61
CA TYR A 363 15.74 0.57 -14.47
C TYR A 363 17.13 0.50 -15.12
N TYR A 364 17.33 1.15 -16.27
CA TYR A 364 18.64 1.17 -16.92
C TYR A 364 19.51 2.37 -16.54
N GLY A 365 18.97 3.32 -15.75
CA GLY A 365 19.68 4.55 -15.38
C GLY A 365 19.94 5.49 -16.55
N ARG A 366 19.02 5.51 -17.52
CA ARG A 366 19.10 6.30 -18.75
C ARG A 366 18.10 7.46 -18.69
N ASN A 367 18.22 8.38 -19.64
CA ASN A 367 17.31 9.51 -19.83
C ASN A 367 16.91 9.59 -21.31
N GLN A 368 16.42 8.46 -21.85
CA GLN A 368 16.08 8.35 -23.27
C GLN A 368 14.75 9.05 -23.58
N TYR A 369 13.78 8.96 -22.67
CA TYR A 369 12.43 9.47 -22.90
C TYR A 369 12.09 10.66 -22.02
N GLY A 370 12.90 10.95 -21.00
CA GLY A 370 12.66 12.07 -20.10
C GLY A 370 13.93 12.72 -19.57
N ARG A 371 13.72 13.62 -18.61
CA ARG A 371 14.77 14.36 -17.92
C ARG A 371 14.43 14.51 -16.44
N ASN A 372 15.48 14.59 -15.62
CA ASN A 372 15.36 14.97 -14.22
C ASN A 372 15.57 16.49 -14.09
N SER A 373 14.63 17.17 -13.44
CA SER A 373 14.75 18.58 -13.08
C SER A 373 14.38 18.77 -11.61
N GLY A 374 15.36 19.13 -10.78
CA GLY A 374 15.13 19.42 -9.36
C GLY A 374 14.60 18.24 -8.54
N GLY A 375 14.93 17.00 -8.92
CA GLY A 375 14.47 15.79 -8.25
C GLY A 375 13.12 15.27 -8.73
N ARG A 376 12.53 15.87 -9.77
CA ARG A 376 11.30 15.39 -10.43
C ARG A 376 11.63 14.89 -11.83
N TYR A 377 11.03 13.75 -12.20
CA TYR A 377 11.22 13.11 -13.50
C TYR A 377 10.08 13.51 -14.43
N SER A 378 10.40 13.98 -15.62
CA SER A 378 9.42 14.44 -16.62
C SER A 378 9.73 13.85 -17.98
N ILE A 379 8.70 13.47 -18.72
CA ILE A 379 8.82 12.98 -20.09
C ILE A 379 9.12 14.15 -21.05
N LEU A 380 9.91 13.92 -22.09
CA LEU A 380 10.24 14.94 -23.08
C LEU A 380 8.98 15.33 -23.89
N GLY A 381 8.81 16.63 -24.15
CA GLY A 381 7.64 17.14 -24.88
C GLY A 381 7.48 16.55 -26.28
N ALA A 382 8.59 16.27 -26.98
CA ALA A 382 8.55 15.59 -28.27
C ALA A 382 7.96 14.16 -28.16
N VAL A 383 8.25 13.45 -27.08
CA VAL A 383 7.71 12.11 -26.82
C VAL A 383 6.22 12.19 -26.48
N ILE A 384 5.79 13.20 -25.71
CA ILE A 384 4.36 13.46 -25.47
C ILE A 384 3.64 13.62 -26.81
N GLY A 385 4.16 14.45 -27.72
CA GLY A 385 3.52 14.68 -29.04
C GLY A 385 3.40 13.42 -29.89
N THR A 386 4.36 12.49 -29.79
CA THR A 386 4.28 11.20 -30.52
C THR A 386 3.27 10.21 -29.93
N ILE A 387 3.03 10.26 -28.62
CA ILE A 387 2.12 9.34 -27.93
C ILE A 387 0.70 9.90 -27.92
N LEU A 388 0.60 11.20 -27.69
CA LEU A 388 -0.61 11.96 -27.50
C LEU A 388 -0.64 13.08 -28.53
N ASP A 389 -1.13 12.71 -29.72
CA ASP A 389 -1.38 13.65 -30.81
C ASP A 389 -2.65 14.45 -30.52
N ILE A 390 -2.52 15.48 -29.68
CA ILE A 390 -3.59 16.42 -29.37
C ILE A 390 -3.47 17.64 -30.28
N VAL A 391 -4.56 17.93 -31.00
CA VAL A 391 -4.69 19.11 -31.85
C VAL A 391 -5.90 19.93 -31.40
N VAL A 392 -5.78 21.26 -31.44
CA VAL A 392 -6.92 22.17 -31.26
C VAL A 392 -7.77 22.10 -32.52
N ASP A 393 -9.07 21.80 -32.37
CA ASP A 393 -10.06 21.86 -33.45
C ASP A 393 -10.82 23.19 -33.41
#